data_AF-A0A526YEB4-F1
#
_entry.id   AF-A0A526YEB4-F1
#
_cell.length_a   1.000
_cell.length_b   1.000
_cell.length_c   1.000
_cell.angle_alpha   90.00
_cell.angle_beta   90.00
_cell.angle_gamma   90.00
#
_symmetry.space_group_name_H-M   'P 1'
#
loop_
_entity.id
_entity.type
_entity.pdbx_description
1 polymer ?
#
loop_
_entity_poly.entity_id
_entity_poly.type
_entity_poly.pdbx_seq_one_letter_code
_entity_poly.pdbx_strand_id
1 'polypeptide(L)'
;DAEIERHADDSEPLSMLAFKIMNDPFVGSLTFARIYSGKLTKGISVDNTVKGKKERIGRMLQMHANSRADVEEAFAGDIVA
;
A
#
# COMPACT_ATOMS: atom_id res chain seq x y z
N ASP A 1 21.86 -2.78 -15.41
CA ASP A 1 20.70 -2.27 -14.65
C ASP A 1 20.93 -0.81 -14.33
N ALA A 2 19.97 0.04 -14.71
CA ALA A 2 19.98 1.43 -14.31
C ALA A 2 19.28 1.55 -12.96
N GLU A 3 19.88 2.29 -12.03
CA GLU A 3 19.28 2.62 -10.75
C GLU A 3 18.05 3.51 -11.00
N ILE A 4 16.92 3.17 -10.40
CA ILE A 4 15.66 3.92 -10.54
C ILE A 4 15.39 4.60 -9.21
N GLU A 5 15.43 5.93 -9.22
CA GLU A 5 15.07 6.75 -8.07
C GLU A 5 13.56 6.96 -8.00
N ARG A 6 13.03 7.05 -6.78
CA ARG A 6 11.63 7.35 -6.48
C ARG A 6 11.58 8.45 -5.44
N HIS A 7 11.07 9.62 -5.79
CA HIS A 7 10.90 10.71 -4.84
C HIS A 7 9.56 10.60 -4.14
N ALA A 8 9.48 11.17 -2.93
CA ALA A 8 8.25 11.27 -2.16
C ALA A 8 7.33 12.35 -2.75
N ASP A 9 6.78 12.05 -3.93
CA ASP A 9 5.85 12.89 -4.69
C ASP A 9 4.66 12.04 -5.16
N ASP A 10 3.45 12.55 -4.96
CA ASP A 10 2.20 11.87 -5.32
C ASP A 10 1.96 11.75 -6.83
N SER A 11 2.65 12.56 -7.62
CA SER A 11 2.61 12.55 -9.09
C SER A 11 3.57 11.51 -9.69
N GLU A 12 4.52 10.99 -8.91
CA GLU A 12 5.40 9.92 -9.36
C GLU A 12 4.66 8.57 -9.50
N PRO A 13 5.19 7.62 -10.29
CA PRO A 13 4.66 6.28 -10.32
C PRO A 13 4.63 5.63 -8.94
N LEU A 14 3.56 4.91 -8.64
CA LEU A 14 3.37 4.23 -7.36
C LEU A 14 4.53 3.28 -7.04
N SER A 15 5.13 3.45 -5.87
CA SER A 15 6.03 2.47 -5.27
C SER A 15 5.72 2.30 -3.79
N MET A 16 5.67 1.05 -3.34
CA MET A 16 5.39 0.72 -1.94
C MET A 16 6.06 -0.58 -1.52
N LEU A 17 6.32 -0.71 -0.22
CA LEU A 17 6.88 -1.92 0.39
C LEU A 17 5.92 -2.49 1.42
N ALA A 18 5.50 -3.73 1.20
CA ALA A 18 4.81 -4.54 2.21
C ALA A 18 5.85 -5.03 3.25
N PHE A 19 5.78 -4.50 4.47
CA PHE A 19 6.78 -4.79 5.52
C PHE A 19 6.24 -5.70 6.62
N LYS A 20 4.92 -5.83 6.76
CA LYS A 20 4.31 -6.69 7.77
C LYS A 20 3.01 -7.31 7.25
N ILE A 21 2.83 -8.59 7.52
CA ILE A 21 1.58 -9.32 7.28
C ILE A 21 1.05 -9.77 8.64
N MET A 22 -0.24 -9.56 8.89
CA MET A 22 -0.93 -9.93 10.12
C MET A 22 -2.29 -10.54 9.77
N ASN A 23 -2.65 -11.64 10.42
CA ASN A 23 -4.00 -12.20 10.29
C ASN A 23 -4.87 -11.66 11.42
N ASP A 24 -5.86 -10.83 11.06
CA ASP A 24 -6.91 -10.39 11.97
C ASP A 24 -8.09 -11.38 11.93
N PRO A 25 -8.63 -11.82 13.09
CA PRO A 25 -9.73 -12.79 13.13
C PRO A 25 -11.01 -12.35 12.41
N PHE A 26 -11.23 -11.04 12.24
CA PHE A 26 -12.47 -10.48 11.69
C PHE A 26 -12.31 -10.01 10.25
N VAL A 27 -11.13 -9.49 9.88
CA VAL A 27 -10.89 -8.88 8.56
C VAL A 27 -10.04 -9.77 7.65
N GLY A 28 -9.44 -10.83 8.18
CA GLY A 28 -8.53 -11.71 7.44
C GLY A 28 -7.10 -11.19 7.40
N SER A 29 -6.38 -11.45 6.30
CA SER A 29 -4.98 -11.05 6.15
C SER A 29 -4.87 -9.55 5.86
N LEU A 30 -4.15 -8.83 6.72
CA LEU A 30 -3.79 -7.43 6.58
C LEU A 30 -2.33 -7.32 6.17
N THR A 31 -2.07 -6.58 5.10
CA THR A 31 -0.72 -6.37 4.56
C THR A 31 -0.34 -4.92 4.73
N PHE A 32 0.45 -4.64 5.76
CA PHE A 32 0.94 -3.30 6.02
C PHE A 32 1.99 -2.91 4.99
N ALA A 33 1.73 -1.80 4.30
CA ALA A 33 2.59 -1.26 3.28
C ALA A 33 2.94 0.20 3.56
N ARG A 34 4.21 0.56 3.32
CA ARG A 34 4.68 1.94 3.27
C ARG A 34 4.70 2.40 1.82
N ILE A 35 4.05 3.53 1.52
CA ILE A 35 4.10 4.16 0.21
C ILE A 35 5.32 5.10 0.18
N TYR A 36 6.17 4.96 -0.84
CA TYR A 36 7.36 5.79 -1.03
C TYR A 36 7.14 6.86 -2.10
N SER A 37 6.42 6.55 -3.17
CA SER A 37 6.10 7.49 -4.25
C SER A 37 4.72 7.18 -4.84
N GLY A 38 4.13 8.19 -5.48
CA GLY A 38 2.81 8.12 -6.08
C GLY A 38 1.68 7.99 -5.07
N LYS A 39 0.51 7.58 -5.57
CA LYS A 39 -0.70 7.40 -4.77
C LYS A 39 -1.35 6.05 -4.99
N LEU A 40 -1.99 5.54 -3.95
CA LEU A 40 -2.73 4.29 -3.93
C LEU A 40 -4.22 4.61 -3.79
N THR A 41 -5.02 4.21 -4.78
CA THR A 41 -6.48 4.38 -4.76
C THR A 41 -7.15 3.01 -4.64
N LYS A 42 -8.23 2.94 -3.88
CA LYS A 42 -9.04 1.74 -3.72
C LYS A 42 -9.51 1.19 -5.06
N GLY A 43 -9.46 -0.13 -5.23
CA GLY A 43 -9.99 -0.82 -6.41
C GLY A 43 -9.01 -0.94 -7.58
N ILE A 44 -7.86 -0.27 -7.55
CA ILE A 44 -6.84 -0.39 -8.60
C ILE A 44 -6.11 -1.74 -8.51
N SER A 45 -5.51 -2.16 -9.62
CA SER A 45 -4.62 -3.32 -9.65
C SER A 45 -3.17 -2.85 -9.71
N VAL A 46 -2.35 -3.34 -8.79
CA VAL A 46 -0.91 -3.07 -8.71
C VAL A 46 -0.12 -4.30 -9.11
N ASP A 47 1.14 -4.11 -9.50
CA ASP A 47 2.03 -5.22 -9.83
C ASP A 47 2.91 -5.57 -8.63
N ASN A 48 2.88 -6.84 -8.21
CA ASN A 48 3.81 -7.37 -7.24
C ASN A 48 5.08 -7.80 -7.98
N THR A 49 6.03 -6.87 -8.09
CA THR A 49 7.28 -7.05 -8.84
C THR A 49 8.12 -8.22 -8.34
N VAL A 50 8.02 -8.61 -7.07
CA VAL A 50 8.74 -9.75 -6.49
C VAL A 50 8.12 -11.08 -6.93
N LYS A 51 6.79 -11.14 -7.08
CA LYS A 51 6.06 -12.37 -7.44
C LYS A 51 5.64 -12.44 -8.91
N GLY A 52 5.77 -11.35 -9.66
CA GLY A 52 5.29 -11.22 -11.05
C GLY A 52 3.78 -11.40 -11.17
N LYS A 53 3.02 -10.94 -10.17
CA LYS A 53 1.56 -11.10 -10.11
C LYS A 53 0.87 -9.77 -9.91
N LYS A 54 -0.23 -9.57 -10.64
CA LYS A 54 -1.13 -8.45 -10.40
C LYS A 54 -1.98 -8.72 -9.15
N GLU A 55 -1.97 -7.77 -8.23
CA GLU A 55 -2.77 -7.79 -7.01
C GLU A 55 -3.82 -6.68 -7.09
N ARG A 56 -5.07 -6.97 -6.73
CA ARG A 56 -6.13 -5.96 -6.69
C ARG A 56 -6.24 -5.39 -5.29
N ILE A 57 -6.12 -4.07 -5.18
CA ILE A 57 -6.30 -3.35 -3.93
C ILE A 57 -7.79 -3.29 -3.61
N GLY A 58 -8.19 -4.04 -2.59
CA GLY A 58 -9.57 -4.15 -2.13
C GLY A 58 -9.90 -3.05 -1.14
N ARG A 59 -10.01 -3.41 0.12
CA ARG A 59 -10.23 -2.48 1.24
C ARG A 59 -8.87 -2.01 1.76
N MET A 60 -8.73 -0.72 2.08
CA MET A 60 -7.55 -0.16 2.71
C MET A 60 -7.94 0.45 4.06
N LEU A 61 -7.07 0.25 5.05
CA LEU A 61 -7.28 0.68 6.42
C LEU A 61 -6.08 1.50 6.91
N GLN A 62 -6.38 2.61 7.57
CA GLN A 62 -5.41 3.32 8.39
C GLN A 62 -5.59 2.88 9.86
N MET A 63 -4.52 2.35 10.44
CA MET A 63 -4.52 1.81 11.79
C MET A 63 -4.03 2.87 12.76
N HIS A 64 -4.92 3.38 13.60
CA HIS A 64 -4.58 4.22 14.74
C HIS A 64 -4.38 3.36 16.00
N ALA A 65 -3.84 3.96 17.07
CA ALA A 65 -3.55 3.25 18.31
C ALA A 65 -4.77 2.51 18.92
N ASN A 66 -5.97 3.07 18.75
CA ASN A 66 -7.21 2.57 19.33
C ASN A 66 -8.35 2.38 18.31
N SER A 67 -8.16 2.74 17.05
CA SER A 67 -9.22 2.73 16.05
C SER A 67 -8.68 2.39 14.67
N ARG A 68 -9.60 2.04 13.77
CA ARG A 68 -9.32 1.70 12.37
C ARG A 68 -10.20 2.60 11.51
N ALA A 69 -9.62 3.25 10.51
CA ALA A 69 -10.35 4.09 9.57
C ALA A 69 -10.26 3.50 8.16
N ASP A 70 -11.40 3.40 7.49
CA ASP A 70 -11.44 3.06 6.06
C ASP A 70 -10.96 4.25 5.25
N VAL A 71 -10.02 4.00 4.34
CA VAL A 71 -9.46 5.03 3.44
C VAL A 71 -9.66 4.63 1.99
N GLU A 72 -10.03 5.61 1.16
CA GLU A 72 -10.22 5.42 -0.29
C GLU A 72 -8.93 5.72 -1.07
N GLU A 73 -8.07 6.58 -0.54
CA GLU A 73 -6.78 6.96 -1.12
C GLU A 73 -5.70 7.06 -0.05
N ALA A 74 -4.45 6.82 -0.44
CA ALA A 74 -3.25 7.00 0.37
C ALA A 74 -2.09 7.54 -0.50
N PHE A 75 -1.24 8.36 0.10
CA PHE A 75 -0.27 9.19 -0.61
C PHE A 75 1.17 8.79 -0.29
N ALA A 76 2.12 9.42 -0.99
CA ALA A 76 3.54 9.21 -0.75
C ALA A 76 3.87 9.56 0.71
N GLY A 77 4.40 8.58 1.42
CA GLY A 77 4.70 8.72 2.84
C GLY A 77 3.60 8.25 3.80
N ASP A 78 2.52 7.64 3.32
CA ASP A 78 1.52 7.00 4.17
C ASP A 78 1.87 5.53 4.48
N ILE A 79 1.30 5.03 5.59
CA ILE A 79 1.30 3.61 5.95
C ILE A 79 -0.15 3.14 6.06
N VAL A 80 -0.49 2.12 5.29
CA VAL A 80 -1.85 1.54 5.22
C VAL A 80 -1.79 0.02 5.27
N ALA A 81 -2.93 -0.62 5.54
CA ALA A 81 -3.10 -2.07 5.59
C ALA A 81 -4.29 -2.55 4.76
#